data_AF-A0A0C4YN17-F1
#
_entry.id   AF-A0A0C4YN17-F1
#
_cell.length_a   1.000
_cell.length_b   1.000
_cell.length_c   1.000
_cell.angle_alpha   90.00
_cell.angle_beta   90.00
_cell.angle_gamma   90.00
#
_symmetry.space_group_name_H-M   'P 1'
#
loop_
_entity.id
_entity.type
_entity.pdbx_description
1 polymer ?
#
loop_
_entity_poly.entity_id
_entity_poly.type
_entity_poly.pdbx_seq_one_letter_code
_entity_poly.pdbx_strand_id
1 'polypeptide(L)'
;MLRVTVELIPDGQEDCRRTLGQLEIENIAGDSLVTGAYRIVMDEFDARGPGPRTTFRTIASLDNVERDLVRPMQLVGMALSVVAPVKRTMHRSEDVPQGTVLSRESI
;
A
#
# COMPACT_ATOMS: atom_id res chain seq x y z
N MET A 1 5.74 -0.40 -13.01
CA MET A 1 5.62 0.28 -11.71
C MET A 1 4.26 0.93 -11.63
N LEU A 2 3.53 0.72 -10.53
CA LEU A 2 2.25 1.37 -10.23
C LEU A 2 2.45 2.32 -9.05
N ARG A 3 1.88 3.52 -9.14
CA ARG A 3 1.95 4.54 -8.09
C ARG A 3 0.56 5.04 -7.77
N VAL A 4 0.24 5.08 -6.50
CA VAL A 4 -1.06 5.50 -5.96
C VAL A 4 -0.83 6.61 -4.96
N THR A 5 -1.63 7.66 -5.05
CA THR A 5 -1.67 8.76 -4.08
C THR A 5 -2.99 8.68 -3.35
N VAL A 6 -2.95 8.72 -2.01
CA VAL A 6 -4.14 8.76 -1.17
C VAL A 6 -4.36 10.21 -0.76
N GLU A 7 -5.48 10.78 -1.16
CA GLU A 7 -5.86 12.15 -0.86
C GLU A 7 -7.20 12.18 -0.12
N LEU A 8 -7.31 13.07 0.86
CA LEU A 8 -8.57 13.44 1.49
C LEU A 8 -9.00 14.79 0.93
N ILE A 9 -10.20 14.83 0.35
CA ILE A 9 -10.85 16.05 -0.15
C ILE A 9 -12.09 16.30 0.71
N PRO A 10 -11.99 17.13 1.77
CA PRO A 10 -13.10 17.36 2.69
C PRO A 10 -14.28 17.99 1.96
N ASP A 11 -15.46 17.38 2.06
CA ASP A 11 -16.71 17.88 1.47
C ASP A 11 -16.64 18.20 -0.04
N GLY A 12 -15.71 17.56 -0.77
CA GLY A 12 -15.46 17.85 -2.19
C GLY A 12 -14.76 19.19 -2.44
N GLN A 13 -14.27 19.88 -1.40
CA GLN A 13 -13.53 21.13 -1.51
C GLN A 13 -12.06 20.86 -1.88
N GLU A 14 -11.75 20.93 -3.16
CA GLU A 14 -10.40 20.70 -3.71
C GLU A 14 -9.33 21.59 -3.09
N ASP A 15 -9.67 22.83 -2.72
CA ASP A 15 -8.73 23.75 -2.06
C ASP A 15 -8.30 23.27 -0.66
N CYS A 16 -9.09 22.39 -0.05
CA CYS A 16 -8.82 21.79 1.26
C CYS A 16 -8.18 20.39 1.14
N ARG A 17 -7.80 19.97 -0.08
CA ARG A 17 -7.20 18.66 -0.35
C ARG A 17 -5.91 18.45 0.43
N ARG A 18 -5.78 17.25 1.01
CA ARG A 18 -4.59 16.83 1.76
C ARG A 18 -4.14 15.46 1.30
N THR A 19 -2.86 15.33 0.96
CA THR A 19 -2.26 14.03 0.68
C THR A 19 -1.99 13.31 2.00
N LEU A 20 -2.55 12.13 2.17
CA LEU A 20 -2.40 11.29 3.37
C LEU A 20 -1.29 10.24 3.22
N GLY A 21 -0.95 9.89 1.99
CA GLY A 21 0.13 8.95 1.74
C GLY A 21 0.35 8.66 0.27
N GLN A 22 1.44 7.95 0.01
CA GLN A 22 1.81 7.47 -1.31
C GLN A 22 2.18 5.99 -1.22
N LEU A 23 1.70 5.22 -2.19
CA LEU A 23 1.98 3.80 -2.33
C LEU A 23 2.64 3.55 -3.68
N GLU A 24 3.82 2.95 -3.65
CA GLU A 24 4.55 2.51 -4.83
C GLU A 24 4.59 0.99 -4.86
N ILE A 25 4.21 0.40 -5.99
CA ILE A 25 4.20 -1.03 -6.22
C ILE A 25 5.08 -1.31 -7.44
N GLU A 26 6.25 -1.87 -7.18
CA GLU A 26 7.24 -2.21 -8.17
C GLU A 26 7.21 -3.72 -8.43
N ASN A 27 7.16 -4.11 -9.71
CA ASN A 27 7.34 -5.51 -10.08
C ASN A 27 8.84 -5.81 -9.98
N ILE A 28 9.20 -6.69 -9.07
CA ILE A 28 10.56 -7.20 -8.94
C ILE A 28 10.65 -8.54 -9.68
N ALA A 29 11.84 -8.86 -10.20
CA ALA A 29 12.05 -10.13 -10.88
C ALA A 29 11.65 -11.27 -9.93
N GLY A 30 10.65 -12.06 -10.35
CA GLY A 30 10.19 -13.23 -9.63
C GLY A 30 10.77 -14.50 -10.24
N ASP A 31 10.69 -15.60 -9.49
CA ASP A 31 11.21 -16.91 -9.92
C ASP A 31 10.35 -17.61 -10.99
N SER A 32 9.21 -17.00 -11.38
CA SER A 32 8.21 -17.56 -12.27
C SER A 32 7.79 -16.58 -13.37
N LEU A 33 7.43 -17.13 -14.53
CA LEU A 33 6.82 -16.37 -15.63
C LEU A 33 5.33 -16.08 -15.39
N VAL A 34 4.66 -16.92 -14.58
CA VAL A 34 3.20 -16.89 -14.34
C VAL A 34 2.86 -16.08 -13.09
N THR A 35 3.73 -16.15 -12.07
CA THR A 35 3.56 -15.40 -10.82
C THR A 35 4.60 -14.29 -10.70
N GLY A 36 4.19 -13.15 -10.16
CA GLY A 36 5.04 -11.99 -9.92
C GLY A 36 5.35 -11.82 -8.45
N ALA A 37 6.55 -11.30 -8.18
CA ALA A 37 6.89 -10.71 -6.91
C ALA A 37 6.80 -9.18 -7.04
N TYR A 38 6.32 -8.52 -6.00
CA TYR A 38 6.16 -7.08 -5.96
C TYR A 38 6.75 -6.51 -4.69
N ARG A 39 7.55 -5.46 -4.83
CA ARG A 39 7.97 -4.62 -3.72
C ARG A 39 6.97 -3.50 -3.55
N ILE A 40 6.55 -3.28 -2.31
CA ILE A 40 5.61 -2.24 -1.93
C ILE A 40 6.34 -1.27 -1.01
N VAL A 41 6.21 0.03 -1.29
CA VAL A 41 6.65 1.10 -0.41
C VAL A 41 5.47 2.01 -0.14
N MET A 42 5.11 2.16 1.14
CA MET A 42 4.07 3.09 1.58
C MET A 42 4.68 4.16 2.45
N ASP A 43 4.51 5.41 2.04
CA ASP A 43 4.80 6.59 2.83
C ASP A 43 3.47 7.14 3.39
N GLU A 44 3.34 7.21 4.70
CA GLU A 44 2.21 7.82 5.42
C GLU A 44 2.58 9.25 5.85
N PHE A 45 1.73 10.23 5.54
CA PHE A 45 1.93 11.64 5.87
C PHE A 45 1.06 12.06 7.06
N ASP A 46 1.63 12.79 8.02
CA ASP A 46 0.86 13.39 9.10
C ASP A 46 0.02 14.56 8.55
N ALA A 47 -1.30 14.35 8.52
CA ALA A 47 -2.28 15.32 8.07
C ALA A 47 -2.46 16.54 9.00
N ARG A 48 -1.78 16.58 10.16
CA ARG A 48 -1.85 17.67 11.14
C ARG A 48 -0.79 18.76 10.91
N GLY A 49 0.26 18.47 10.15
CA GLY A 49 1.34 19.43 9.85
C GLY A 49 1.16 20.15 8.50
N PRO A 50 1.70 21.37 8.34
CA PRO A 50 1.78 21.99 7.02
C PRO A 50 2.83 21.27 6.15
N GLY A 51 2.38 20.76 5.00
CA GLY A 51 3.22 20.13 3.97
C GLY A 51 3.36 18.60 4.10
N PRO A 52 3.86 17.92 3.05
CA PRO A 52 4.07 16.48 3.06
C PRO A 52 5.30 16.14 3.91
N ARG A 53 5.09 15.89 5.21
CA ARG A 53 6.10 15.24 6.06
C ARG A 53 5.77 13.76 6.13
N THR A 54 6.59 12.93 5.48
CA THR A 54 6.58 11.47 5.70
C THR A 54 6.77 11.24 7.18
N THR A 55 5.81 10.57 7.81
CA THR A 55 5.83 10.27 9.24
C THR A 55 6.19 8.81 9.45
N PHE A 56 5.72 7.94 8.56
CA PHE A 56 6.08 6.53 8.54
C PHE A 56 6.33 6.06 7.12
N ARG A 57 7.37 5.24 6.95
CA ARG A 57 7.60 4.46 5.75
C ARG A 57 7.49 2.98 6.09
N THR A 58 6.68 2.27 5.33
CA THR A 58 6.52 0.81 5.42
C THR A 58 6.95 0.18 4.10
N ILE A 59 7.87 -0.78 4.16
CA ILE A 59 8.30 -1.56 3.00
C ILE A 59 7.79 -2.98 3.18
N ALA A 60 7.17 -3.53 2.15
CA ALA A 60 6.64 -4.88 2.14
C ALA A 60 6.92 -5.59 0.82
N SER A 61 6.73 -6.92 0.81
CA SER A 61 6.69 -7.73 -0.40
C SER A 61 5.33 -8.43 -0.54
N LEU A 62 4.90 -8.60 -1.79
CA LEU A 62 3.89 -9.59 -2.18
C LEU A 62 4.58 -10.60 -3.08
N ASP A 63 4.46 -11.88 -2.76
CA ASP A 63 5.07 -12.96 -3.52
C ASP A 63 3.97 -13.84 -4.13
N ASN A 64 4.30 -14.54 -5.22
CA ASN A 64 3.40 -15.48 -5.89
C ASN A 64 2.07 -14.89 -6.40
N VAL A 65 2.05 -13.62 -6.79
CA VAL A 65 0.84 -12.96 -7.31
C VAL A 65 0.61 -13.36 -8.78
N GLU A 66 -0.56 -13.90 -9.10
CA GLU A 66 -0.93 -14.33 -10.46
C GLU A 66 -1.06 -13.14 -11.42
N ARG A 67 -0.09 -12.96 -12.33
CA ARG A 67 0.04 -11.74 -13.15
C ARG A 67 -1.13 -11.53 -14.11
N ASP A 68 -1.69 -12.61 -14.63
CA ASP A 68 -2.74 -12.56 -15.65
C ASP A 68 -4.15 -12.40 -15.07
N LEU A 69 -4.30 -12.67 -13.77
CA LEU A 69 -5.59 -12.68 -13.09
C LEU A 69 -5.80 -11.45 -12.20
N VAL A 70 -4.72 -10.89 -11.65
CA VAL A 70 -4.80 -9.75 -10.74
C VAL A 70 -4.85 -8.43 -11.51
N ARG A 71 -5.99 -7.74 -11.42
CA ARG A 71 -6.17 -6.39 -11.96
C ARG A 71 -5.41 -5.35 -11.12
N PRO A 72 -5.03 -4.20 -11.69
CA PRO A 72 -4.28 -3.16 -10.97
C PRO A 72 -4.93 -2.74 -9.64
N MET A 73 -6.25 -2.56 -9.60
CA MET A 73 -6.95 -2.20 -8.36
C MET A 73 -6.95 -3.31 -7.31
N GLN A 74 -6.96 -4.59 -7.74
CA GLN A 74 -6.83 -5.72 -6.82
C GLN A 74 -5.43 -5.79 -6.23
N LEU A 75 -4.40 -5.52 -7.04
CA LEU A 75 -3.01 -5.42 -6.58
C LEU A 75 -2.84 -4.30 -5.54
N VAL A 76 -3.48 -3.14 -5.74
CA VAL A 76 -3.50 -2.06 -4.75
C VAL A 76 -4.19 -2.50 -3.45
N GLY A 77 -5.32 -3.19 -3.55
CA GLY A 77 -6.03 -3.73 -2.39
C GLY A 77 -5.20 -4.74 -1.60
N MET A 78 -4.50 -5.64 -2.30
CA MET A 78 -3.56 -6.60 -1.71
C MET A 78 -2.38 -5.89 -1.04
N ALA A 79 -1.83 -4.86 -1.69
CA ALA A 79 -0.73 -4.09 -1.10
C ALA A 79 -1.18 -3.42 0.20
N LEU A 80 -2.31 -2.72 0.18
CA LEU A 80 -2.87 -2.04 1.36
C LEU A 80 -3.21 -3.00 2.50
N SER A 81 -3.67 -4.22 2.22
CA SER A 81 -3.94 -5.20 3.27
C SER A 81 -2.68 -5.64 4.03
N VAL A 82 -1.50 -5.52 3.40
CA VAL A 82 -0.20 -5.80 4.02
C VAL A 82 0.36 -4.58 4.75
N VAL A 83 0.41 -3.41 4.09
CA VAL A 83 1.10 -2.23 4.65
C VAL A 83 0.25 -1.40 5.61
N ALA A 84 -1.07 -1.44 5.47
CA ALA A 84 -2.01 -0.70 6.31
C ALA A 84 -3.19 -1.60 6.71
N PRO A 85 -2.93 -2.72 7.42
CA PRO A 85 -3.97 -3.66 7.77
C PRO A 85 -5.02 -3.00 8.65
N VAL A 86 -6.27 -2.94 8.18
CA VAL A 86 -7.39 -2.55 9.01
C VAL A 86 -7.55 -3.63 10.08
N LYS A 87 -7.17 -3.32 11.33
CA LYS A 87 -7.51 -4.16 12.48
C LYS A 87 -9.03 -4.17 12.65
N ARG A 88 -9.73 -5.03 11.91
CA ARG A 88 -11.11 -5.38 12.22
C ARG A 88 -11.08 -6.18 13.50
N THR A 89 -11.67 -5.66 14.57
CA THR A 89 -12.02 -6.42 15.78
C THR A 89 -13.05 -7.55 15.50
N MET A 90 -13.32 -7.90 14.24
CA MET A 90 -14.36 -8.83 13.81
C MET A 90 -14.02 -9.69 12.57
N HIS A 91 -12.74 -9.89 12.20
CA HIS A 91 -12.41 -10.81 11.10
C HIS A 91 -11.79 -12.12 11.62
N ARG A 92 -12.43 -13.24 11.23
CA ARG A 92 -12.00 -14.62 11.46
C ARG A 92 -10.55 -14.83 11.01
N SER A 93 -9.86 -15.72 11.71
CA SER A 93 -8.43 -16.06 11.62
C SER A 93 -7.92 -16.63 10.29
N GLU A 94 -8.65 -16.50 9.18
CA GLU A 94 -8.33 -17.20 7.92
C GLU A 94 -7.83 -16.29 6.78
N ASP A 95 -8.00 -14.97 6.87
CA ASP A 95 -7.43 -14.03 5.88
C ASP A 95 -6.03 -13.58 6.31
N VAL A 96 -5.04 -14.46 6.15
CA VAL A 96 -3.63 -14.09 6.31
C VAL A 96 -3.23 -13.24 5.09
N PRO A 97 -2.69 -12.02 5.27
CA PRO A 97 -2.22 -11.21 4.16
C PRO A 97 -1.17 -11.98 3.34
N GLN A 98 -1.30 -11.96 2.01
CA GLN A 98 -0.41 -12.67 1.07
C GLN A 98 0.99 -12.03 0.94
N GLY A 99 1.38 -11.19 1.90
CA GLY A 99 2.61 -10.43 1.85
C GLY A 99 3.22 -10.22 3.23
N THR A 100 4.50 -9.86 3.22
CA THR A 100 5.31 -9.70 4.42
C THR A 100 5.80 -8.27 4.53
N VAL A 101 5.61 -7.67 5.71
CA VAL A 101 6.25 -6.38 6.04
C VAL A 101 7.73 -6.65 6.30
N LEU A 102 8.59 -5.98 5.52
CA LEU A 102 10.04 -6.10 5.59
C LEU A 102 10.64 -5.09 6.57
N SER A 103 10.15 -3.84 6.54
CA SER A 103 10.55 -2.81 7.50
C SER A 103 9.45 -1.78 7.71
N ARG A 104 9.48 -1.13 8.88
CA ARG A 104 8.65 0.02 9.21
C ARG A 104 9.49 1.01 10.02
N GLU A 105 9.63 2.22 9.50
CA GLU A 105 10.51 3.25 10.06
C GLU A 105 9.75 4.58 10.16
N SER A 106 10.03 5.35 11.22
CA SER A 106 9.63 6.75 11.30
C SER A 106 10.68 7.60 10.59
N ILE A 107 10.25 8.53 9.73
CA ILE A 107 11.14 9.42 8.96
C ILE A 107 10.97 10.85 9.44
#